data_AF-A0A5K0UU33-F1
#
_entry.id   AF-A0A5K0UU33-F1
#
_cell.length_a   1.000
_cell.length_b   1.000
_cell.length_c   1.000
_cell.angle_alpha   90.00
_cell.angle_beta   90.00
_cell.angle_gamma   90.00
#
_symmetry.space_group_name_H-M   'P 1'
#
loop_
_entity.id
_entity.type
_entity.pdbx_description
1 polymer ?
#
loop_
_entity_poly.entity_id
_entity_poly.type
_entity_poly.pdbx_seq_one_letter_code
_entity_poly.pdbx_strand_id
1 'polypeptide(L)' 'VELVDPPEAACLGERVTFPGFTGDPDDVLNPKKKIWETVQVDLRTGEDLVAYYKDVPFTTSGGVCKVSSIRCGTIR' A
#
# COMPACT_ATOMS: atom_id res chain seq x y z
N VAL A 1 16.07 -4.08 -0.64
CA VAL A 1 15.05 -3.11 -1.10
C VAL A 1 14.50 -3.68 -2.37
N GLU A 2 13.18 -3.73 -2.51
CA GLU A 2 12.48 -4.14 -3.72
C GLU A 2 11.23 -3.27 -3.89
N LEU A 3 10.63 -3.31 -5.08
CA LEU A 3 9.42 -2.56 -5.38
C LEU A 3 8.18 -3.36 -4.98
N VAL A 4 7.13 -2.64 -4.62
CA VAL A 4 5.78 -3.21 -4.51
C VAL A 4 5.19 -3.19 -5.91
N ASP A 5 5.00 -4.36 -6.49
CA ASP A 5 4.47 -4.52 -7.83
C ASP A 5 2.93 -4.60 -7.78
N PRO A 6 2.22 -3.82 -8.62
CA PRO A 6 0.79 -4.00 -8.80
C PRO A 6 0.51 -5.32 -9.53
N PRO A 7 -0.72 -5.86 -9.46
CA PRO A 7 -1.09 -7.01 -10.26
C PRO A 7 -1.09 -6.67 -11.75
N GLU A 8 -0.81 -7.65 -12.60
CA GLU A 8 -0.70 -7.47 -14.06
C GLU A 8 -1.98 -6.92 -14.71
N ALA A 9 -3.13 -7.20 -14.11
CA ALA A 9 -4.42 -6.70 -14.58
C ALA A 9 -4.73 -5.25 -14.15
N ALA A 10 -3.88 -4.61 -13.34
CA ALA A 10 -4.08 -3.23 -12.91
C ALA A 10 -3.82 -2.25 -14.06
N CYS A 11 -4.70 -1.26 -14.20
CA CYS A 11 -4.58 -0.24 -15.22
C CYS A 11 -3.63 0.89 -14.79
N LEU A 12 -2.97 1.52 -15.76
CA LEU A 12 -2.16 2.71 -15.48
C LEU A 12 -3.05 3.85 -14.96
N GLY A 13 -2.61 4.47 -13.86
CA GLY A 13 -3.38 5.51 -13.17
C GLY A 13 -4.48 4.98 -12.25
N GLU A 14 -4.60 3.65 -12.11
CA GLU A 14 -5.53 3.04 -11.17
C GLU A 14 -5.17 3.38 -9.72
N ARG A 15 -6.21 3.59 -8.91
CA ARG A 15 -6.04 3.86 -7.48
C ARG A 15 -5.89 2.56 -6.71
N VAL A 16 -4.80 2.47 -5.96
CA VAL A 16 -4.68 1.48 -4.89
C VAL A 16 -5.60 1.91 -3.74
N THR A 17 -6.45 1.00 -3.29
CA THR A 17 -7.41 1.21 -2.23
C THR A 17 -7.24 0.17 -1.13
N PHE A 18 -7.80 0.48 0.03
CA PHE A 18 -7.76 -0.39 1.21
C PHE A 18 -9.21 -0.67 1.62
N PRO A 19 -9.75 -1.88 1.36
CA PRO A 19 -11.12 -2.23 1.74
C PRO A 19 -11.43 -1.86 3.20
N GLY A 20 -12.54 -1.14 3.41
CA GLY A 20 -12.95 -0.62 4.73
C GLY A 20 -12.41 0.78 5.07
N PHE A 21 -11.45 1.31 4.32
CA PHE A 21 -11.00 2.70 4.42
C PHE A 21 -11.52 3.50 3.24
N THR A 22 -12.54 4.32 3.48
CA THR A 22 -13.14 5.21 2.48
C THR A 22 -12.73 6.65 2.74
N GLY A 23 -12.43 7.40 1.69
CA GLY A 23 -12.12 8.83 1.78
C GLY A 23 -11.41 9.33 0.52
N ASP A 24 -11.37 10.65 0.39
CA ASP A 24 -10.59 11.30 -0.66
C ASP A 24 -9.17 11.60 -0.15
N PRO A 25 -8.14 11.38 -0.99
CA PRO A 25 -6.78 11.77 -0.63
C PRO A 25 -6.65 13.30 -0.59
N ASP A 26 -5.80 13.81 0.31
CA ASP A 26 -5.40 15.21 0.29
C ASP A 26 -4.67 15.53 -1.03
N ASP A 27 -4.94 16.70 -1.63
CA ASP A 27 -4.24 17.17 -2.84
C ASP A 27 -2.71 17.24 -2.62
N VAL A 28 -2.31 17.65 -1.42
CA VAL A 28 -0.92 17.69 -0.96
C VAL A 28 -0.86 17.30 0.51
N LEU A 29 -0.08 16.27 0.84
CA LEU A 29 0.19 15.89 2.22
C LEU A 29 0.94 17.01 2.94
N ASN A 30 0.34 17.59 3.98
CA ASN A 30 0.96 18.68 4.74
C ASN A 30 2.12 18.15 5.62
N PRO A 31 3.38 18.57 5.37
CA PRO A 31 4.54 18.08 6.13
C PRO A 31 4.46 18.37 7.64
N LYS A 32 3.75 19.44 8.04
CA LYS A 32 3.58 19.79 9.47
C LYS A 32 2.66 18.81 10.20
N LYS A 33 1.75 18.14 9.49
CA LYS A 33 0.81 17.17 10.08
C LYS A 33 1.41 15.78 10.23
N LYS A 34 2.56 15.50 9.59
CA LYS A 34 3.25 14.20 9.64
C LYS A 34 2.34 13.00 9.31
N ILE A 35 1.45 13.19 8.33
CA ILE A 35 0.44 12.20 7.96
C ILE A 35 1.12 10.93 7.42
N TRP A 36 2.08 11.10 6.52
CA TRP A 36 2.82 9.96 5.95
C TRP A 36 3.55 9.17 7.03
N GLU A 37 4.26 9.83 7.93
CA GLU A 37 5.02 9.19 9.00
C GLU A 37 4.11 8.43 9.96
N THR A 38 2.88 8.90 10.15
CA THR A 38 1.87 8.21 10.97
C THR A 38 1.28 6.99 10.26
N VAL A 39 1.17 7.02 8.92
CA VAL A 39 0.65 5.90 8.12
C VAL A 39 1.73 4.86 7.87
N GLN A 40 2.97 5.28 7.60
CA GLN A 40 4.08 4.43 7.18
C GLN A 40 4.40 3.34 8.21
N VAL A 41 4.25 3.62 9.52
CA VAL A 41 4.51 2.62 10.57
C VAL A 41 3.58 1.41 10.49
N ASP A 42 2.42 1.56 9.85
CA ASP A 42 1.43 0.50 9.64
C ASP A 42 1.58 -0.18 8.27
N LEU A 43 2.49 0.28 7.40
CA LEU A 43 2.72 -0.32 6.08
C LEU A 43 3.77 -1.43 6.17
N ARG A 44 3.35 -2.66 5.83
CA ARG A 44 4.18 -3.86 5.95
C ARG A 44 3.90 -4.89 4.86
N THR A 45 4.83 -5.80 4.64
CA THR A 45 4.58 -7.00 3.83
C THR A 45 4.20 -8.18 4.72
N GLY A 46 3.33 -9.06 4.24
CA GLY A 46 2.98 -10.31 4.91
C GLY A 46 3.95 -11.47 4.62
N GLU A 47 3.71 -12.62 5.23
CA GLU A 47 4.39 -13.88 4.89
C GLU A 47 4.08 -14.37 3.47
N ASP A 48 2.92 -13.96 2.95
CA ASP A 48 2.41 -14.24 1.61
C ASP A 48 2.95 -13.28 0.53
N LEU A 49 3.92 -12.42 0.89
CA LEU A 49 4.50 -11.37 0.05
C LEU A 49 3.50 -10.28 -0.37
N VAL A 50 2.32 -10.21 0.24
CA VAL A 50 1.34 -9.15 -0.06
C VAL A 50 1.68 -7.90 0.75
N ALA A 51 1.50 -6.73 0.13
CA ALA A 51 1.62 -5.46 0.82
C ALA A 51 0.33 -5.14 1.59
N TYR A 52 0.46 -4.76 2.86
CA TYR A 52 -0.63 -4.46 3.77
C TYR A 52 -0.49 -3.07 4.40
N TYR A 53 -1.63 -2.39 4.54
CA TYR A 53 -1.81 -1.32 5.52
C TYR A 53 -2.55 -1.91 6.71
N LYS A 54 -1.89 -1.98 7.87
CA LYS A 54 -2.36 -2.73 9.04
C LYS A 54 -2.58 -4.20 8.68
N ASP A 55 -3.85 -4.60 8.54
CA ASP A 55 -4.30 -5.95 8.18
C ASP A 55 -5.10 -5.96 6.87
N VAL A 56 -5.06 -4.85 6.12
CA VAL A 56 -5.80 -4.69 4.86
C VAL A 56 -4.84 -4.64 3.67
N PRO A 57 -5.01 -5.50 2.66
CA PRO A 57 -4.10 -5.57 1.53
C PRO A 57 -4.23 -4.35 0.62
N PHE A 58 -3.12 -3.96 0.01
CA PHE A 58 -3.08 -2.99 -1.07
C PHE A 58 -3.86 -3.57 -2.25
N THR A 59 -5.03 -3.01 -2.55
CA THR A 59 -5.98 -3.62 -3.49
C THR A 59 -6.25 -2.71 -4.68
N THR A 60 -6.23 -3.32 -5.86
CA THR A 60 -6.70 -2.76 -7.14
C THR A 60 -7.84 -3.64 -7.66
N SER A 61 -8.53 -3.20 -8.70
CA SER A 61 -9.51 -4.02 -9.43
C SER A 61 -8.89 -5.28 -10.05
N GLY A 62 -7.59 -5.24 -10.37
CA GLY A 62 -6.83 -6.37 -10.89
C GLY A 62 -6.32 -7.36 -9.83
N GLY A 63 -6.46 -7.04 -8.53
CA GLY A 63 -5.99 -7.88 -7.41
C GLY A 63 -5.12 -7.12 -6.40
N VAL A 64 -4.34 -7.87 -5.62
CA VAL A 64 -3.49 -7.33 -4.55
C VAL A 64 -2.07 -7.05 -5.00
N CYS A 65 -1.46 -5.98 -4.48
CA CYS A 65 -0.06 -5.66 -4.74
C CYS A 65 0.87 -6.55 -3.91
N LYS A 66 1.98 -6.97 -4.52
CA LYS A 66 2.92 -7.93 -3.93
C LYS A 66 4.35 -7.48 -4.08
N VAL A 67 5.22 -8.07 -3.28
CA VAL A 67 6.66 -7.92 -3.40
C VAL A 67 7.29 -9.23 -3.86
N SER A 68 8.53 -9.19 -4.34
CA SER A 68 9.17 -10.36 -4.92
C SER A 68 9.66 -11.37 -3.87
N SER A 69 10.16 -10.91 -2.72
CA SER A 69 10.86 -11.82 -1.78
C SER A 69 10.86 -11.41 -0.31
N ILE A 70 10.64 -10.15 0.03
CA ILE A 70 10.73 -9.61 1.39
C ILE A 70 9.43 -9.89 2.13
N ARG A 71 9.46 -10.93 2.96
CA ARG A 71 8.38 -11.26 3.91
C ARG A 71 8.52 -10.46 5.20
N CYS A 72 7.39 -10.09 5.80
CA CYS A 72 7.36 -9.41 7.10
C CYS A 72 8.24 -8.15 7.18
N GLY A 73 8.39 -7.46 6.04
CA GLY A 73 9.22 -6.26 5.91
C GLY A 73 8.43 -4.97 6.12
N THR A 74 9.14 -3.86 6.23
CA THR A 74 8.56 -2.51 6.31
C THR A 74 8.51 -1.85 4.93
N ILE A 75 7.44 -1.10 4.67
CA ILE A 75 7.27 -0.30 3.46
C ILE A 75 7.52 1.17 3.82
N ARG A 76 8.32 1.88 3.00
CA ARG A 76 8.76 3.26 3.26
C ARG A 76 8.90 4.06 1.98
#